data_AF-A0A8J9RES0-F1
#
_entry.id   AF-A0A8J9RES0-F1
#
_cell.length_a   1.000
_cell.length_b   1.000
_cell.length_c   1.000
_cell.angle_alpha   90.00
_cell.angle_beta   90.00
_cell.angle_gamma   90.00
#
_symmetry.space_group_name_H-M   'P 1'
#
loop_
_entity.id
_entity.type
_entity.pdbx_description
1 polymer ?
#
loop_
_entity_poly.entity_id
_entity_poly.type
_entity_poly.pdbx_seq_one_letter_code
_entity_poly.pdbx_strand_id
1 'polypeptide(L)'
;MPKGTRSKAIILAQCIMAILVCCQPVHAAKFRVGRPGRHNSKLQSRMPPQCGRGWQLWYANLHAEMLRRPSPEQRLAVVQVTYNGLGDRLASIVSVFWFAALTGRAFRIQWWEYEESLHPQLEVAVSSPHIDWKSVPSDRELGKTHIEDHPQSPRAHHPFGYADLATIGNESRTVWWKANTGSLDELFYNPHHRQQLFEWGLRPETAAGCALAYLFLSHGPRHWSW
;
A
#
# COMPACT_ATOMS: atom_id res chain seq x y z
N MET A 1 6.87 25.54 -57.17
CA MET A 1 7.01 25.83 -55.72
C MET A 1 6.05 24.96 -54.93
N PRO A 2 6.50 23.90 -54.23
CA PRO A 2 5.68 23.21 -53.24
C PRO A 2 6.07 23.65 -51.82
N LYS A 3 5.07 24.07 -51.04
CA LYS A 3 5.16 24.27 -49.59
C LYS A 3 4.70 22.99 -48.89
N GLY A 4 5.37 22.62 -47.79
CA GLY A 4 4.74 21.85 -46.71
C GLY A 4 5.33 20.47 -46.41
N THR A 5 6.40 20.42 -45.62
CA THR A 5 6.87 19.16 -45.00
C THR A 5 7.42 19.30 -43.58
N ARG A 6 7.37 20.49 -42.94
CA ARG A 6 8.00 20.69 -41.62
C ARG A 6 7.14 20.38 -40.38
N SER A 7 5.82 20.19 -40.48
CA SER A 7 4.97 19.99 -39.29
C SER A 7 4.91 18.55 -38.76
N LYS A 8 5.07 17.52 -39.61
CA LYS A 8 4.87 16.13 -39.15
C LYS A 8 6.03 15.60 -38.30
N ALA A 9 7.25 16.08 -38.52
CA ALA A 9 8.44 15.63 -37.78
C ALA A 9 8.46 16.09 -36.32
N ILE A 10 7.95 17.29 -36.03
CA ILE A 10 7.93 17.85 -34.67
C ILE A 10 6.88 17.14 -33.79
N ILE A 11 5.71 16.84 -34.37
CA ILE A 11 4.64 16.13 -33.65
C ILE A 11 5.06 14.68 -33.34
N LEU A 12 5.75 14.01 -34.28
CA LEU A 12 6.25 12.65 -34.06
C LEU A 12 7.36 12.61 -32.99
N ALA A 13 8.24 13.61 -32.95
CA ALA A 13 9.29 13.70 -31.94
C ALA A 13 8.73 13.99 -30.52
N GLN A 14 7.66 14.78 -30.41
CA GLN A 14 6.98 15.02 -29.12
C GLN A 14 6.23 13.77 -28.63
N CYS A 15 5.60 12.99 -29.51
CA CYS A 15 4.98 11.72 -29.14
C CYS A 15 6.00 10.66 -28.70
N ILE A 16 7.15 10.57 -29.38
CA ILE A 16 8.21 9.60 -29.02
C ILE A 16 8.85 9.95 -27.68
N MET A 17 9.06 11.25 -27.38
CA MET A 17 9.54 11.68 -26.07
C MET A 17 8.52 11.41 -24.95
N ALA A 18 7.22 11.58 -25.19
CA ALA A 18 6.18 11.25 -24.22
C ALA A 18 6.09 9.73 -23.94
N ILE A 19 6.30 8.88 -24.95
CA ILE A 19 6.31 7.42 -24.80
C ILE A 19 7.57 6.94 -24.06
N LEU A 20 8.73 7.58 -24.30
CA LEU A 20 9.98 7.25 -23.60
C LEU A 20 9.98 7.66 -22.12
N VAL A 21 9.21 8.67 -21.73
CA VAL A 21 9.05 9.06 -20.32
C VAL A 21 8.10 8.10 -19.57
N CYS A 22 7.09 7.52 -20.25
CA CYS A 22 6.15 6.58 -19.63
C CYS A 22 6.67 5.13 -19.53
N CYS A 23 7.72 4.76 -20.26
CA CYS A 23 8.30 3.42 -20.28
C CYS A 23 9.61 3.32 -19.49
N GLN A 24 9.73 4.00 -18.35
CA GLN A 24 10.77 3.61 -17.40
C GLN A 24 10.31 2.32 -16.70
N PRO A 25 11.04 1.19 -16.83
CA PRO A 25 10.79 0.03 -16.00
C PRO A 25 10.92 0.48 -14.55
N VAL A 26 9.87 0.26 -13.77
CA VAL A 26 9.87 0.40 -12.32
C VAL A 26 10.89 -0.60 -11.80
N HIS A 27 12.16 -0.20 -11.80
CA HIS A 27 13.19 -0.90 -11.08
C HIS A 27 12.71 -0.93 -9.64
N ALA A 28 12.54 -2.15 -9.10
CA ALA A 28 12.36 -2.38 -7.67
C ALA A 28 13.22 -1.36 -6.93
N ALA A 29 12.57 -0.44 -6.22
CA ALA A 29 13.24 0.65 -5.56
C ALA A 29 14.22 0.04 -4.55
N LYS A 30 15.48 -0.13 -4.96
CA LYS A 30 16.52 -0.67 -4.10
C LYS A 30 16.64 0.29 -2.93
N PHE A 31 16.34 -0.23 -1.75
CA PHE A 31 16.46 0.46 -0.49
C PHE A 31 17.89 1.01 -0.34
N ARG A 32 18.10 2.30 -0.62
CA ARG A 32 19.32 3.01 -0.23
C ARG A 32 19.05 3.63 1.13
N VAL A 33 19.69 3.09 2.17
CA VAL A 33 19.63 3.65 3.53
C VAL A 33 20.26 5.05 3.50
N GLY A 34 19.46 6.08 3.34
CA GLY A 34 19.89 7.47 3.55
C GLY A 34 20.13 7.72 5.04
N ARG A 35 21.11 8.59 5.37
CA ARG A 35 21.39 8.97 6.77
C ARG A 35 20.12 9.54 7.44
N PRO A 36 19.78 9.11 8.67
CA PRO A 36 18.54 9.51 9.32
C PRO A 36 18.59 10.97 9.81
N GLY A 37 17.57 11.77 9.49
CA GLY A 37 17.31 13.08 10.10
C GLY A 37 16.68 12.98 11.50
N ARG A 38 16.60 14.09 12.24
CA ARG A 38 16.16 14.12 13.66
C ARG A 38 14.76 13.57 13.96
N HIS A 39 13.83 13.60 13.01
CA HIS A 39 12.51 12.94 13.14
C HIS A 39 12.57 11.42 12.97
N ASN A 40 13.63 10.90 12.33
CA ASN A 40 13.78 9.48 12.00
C ASN A 40 14.21 8.62 13.20
N SER A 41 14.81 9.22 14.23
CA SER A 41 15.25 8.49 15.43
C SER A 41 14.07 8.03 16.30
N LYS A 42 12.96 8.80 16.34
CA LYS A 42 11.77 8.45 17.15
C LYS A 42 10.91 7.33 16.55
N LEU A 43 10.84 7.23 15.22
CA LEU A 43 10.11 6.15 14.54
C LEU A 43 10.84 4.81 14.74
N GLN A 44 12.16 4.83 14.53
CA GLN A 44 13.01 3.65 14.68
C GLN A 44 13.14 3.18 16.13
N SER A 45 12.99 4.08 17.12
CA SER A 45 13.08 3.71 18.54
C SER A 45 11.81 3.10 19.11
N ARG A 46 10.67 3.14 18.40
CA ARG A 46 9.36 2.64 18.90
C ARG A 46 9.03 1.24 18.40
N MET A 47 9.62 0.79 17.30
CA MET A 47 9.33 -0.54 16.75
C MET A 47 10.23 -1.60 17.41
N PRO A 48 9.67 -2.77 17.76
CA PRO A 48 10.47 -3.88 18.27
C PRO A 48 11.56 -4.30 17.27
N PRO A 49 12.77 -4.70 17.73
CA PRO A 49 13.87 -5.09 16.85
C PRO A 49 13.52 -6.18 15.83
N GLN A 50 12.60 -7.08 16.17
CA GLN A 50 12.11 -8.17 15.31
C GLN A 50 11.28 -7.73 14.10
N CYS A 51 10.99 -6.42 13.99
CA CYS A 51 10.33 -5.83 12.83
C CYS A 51 11.28 -5.37 11.74
N GLY A 52 12.59 -5.64 11.90
CA GLY A 52 13.62 -5.13 11.01
C GLY A 52 13.72 -3.60 11.06
N ARG A 53 14.59 -3.04 10.22
CA ARG A 53 14.84 -1.59 10.20
C ARG A 53 14.83 -1.07 8.78
N GLY A 54 14.30 0.14 8.62
CA GLY A 54 14.48 0.94 7.42
C GLY A 54 13.24 1.05 6.55
N TRP A 55 12.50 -0.04 6.37
CA TRP A 55 11.26 -0.04 5.57
C TRP A 55 10.22 0.92 6.14
N GLN A 56 10.16 1.10 7.46
CA GLN A 56 9.15 1.93 8.12
C GLN A 56 9.21 3.39 7.65
N LEU A 57 10.41 3.98 7.73
CA LEU A 57 10.62 5.36 7.33
C LEU A 57 10.47 5.53 5.81
N TRP A 58 11.03 4.58 5.05
CA TRP A 58 10.88 4.59 3.60
C TRP A 58 9.41 4.57 3.18
N TYR A 59 8.62 3.69 3.80
CA TYR A 59 7.20 3.57 3.48
C TYR A 59 6.41 4.78 3.92
N ALA A 60 6.70 5.37 5.08
CA ALA A 60 6.09 6.63 5.51
C ALA A 60 6.30 7.76 4.49
N ASN A 61 7.54 7.89 3.97
CA ASN A 61 7.87 8.90 2.95
C ASN A 61 7.15 8.61 1.63
N LEU A 62 7.21 7.37 1.14
CA LEU A 62 6.52 6.94 -0.07
C LEU A 62 5.01 7.22 0.02
N HIS A 63 4.41 6.88 1.15
CA HIS A 63 2.99 7.07 1.41
C HIS A 63 2.61 8.55 1.38
N ALA A 64 3.37 9.40 2.09
CA ALA A 64 3.15 10.84 2.10
C ALA A 64 3.33 11.47 0.70
N GLU A 65 4.33 11.04 -0.07
CA GLU A 65 4.57 11.51 -1.44
C GLU A 65 3.39 11.16 -2.36
N MET A 66 2.90 9.92 -2.29
CA MET A 66 1.74 9.45 -3.05
C MET A 66 0.45 10.18 -2.70
N LEU A 67 0.29 10.65 -1.46
CA LEU A 67 -0.91 11.39 -1.05
C LEU A 67 -0.79 12.91 -1.22
N ARG A 68 0.41 13.44 -1.46
CA ARG A 68 0.65 14.90 -1.49
C ARG A 68 -0.22 15.63 -2.52
N ARG A 69 -0.45 15.03 -3.70
CA ARG A 69 -1.32 15.58 -4.73
C ARG A 69 -1.99 14.45 -5.53
N PRO A 70 -3.28 14.57 -5.86
CA PRO A 70 -3.89 13.72 -6.86
C PRO A 70 -3.14 13.88 -8.18
N SER A 71 -2.50 12.81 -8.64
CA SER A 71 -1.85 12.74 -9.95
C SER A 71 -2.26 11.45 -10.66
N PRO A 72 -2.16 11.38 -12.00
CA PRO A 72 -2.28 10.13 -12.73
C PRO A 72 -1.26 9.07 -12.30
N GLU A 73 -0.13 9.51 -11.75
CA GLU A 73 0.95 8.67 -11.22
C GLU A 73 0.69 8.18 -9.79
N GLN A 74 -0.34 8.69 -9.12
CA GLN A 74 -0.69 8.26 -7.78
C GLN A 74 -1.06 6.79 -7.81
N ARG A 75 -0.46 6.00 -6.90
CA ARG A 75 -0.74 4.57 -6.80
C ARG A 75 -1.28 4.25 -5.41
N LEU A 76 -2.52 3.78 -5.35
CA LEU A 76 -3.24 3.48 -4.12
C LEU A 76 -3.52 1.98 -4.02
N ALA A 77 -3.47 1.47 -2.80
CA ALA A 77 -3.96 0.15 -2.42
C ALA A 77 -5.00 0.36 -1.32
N VAL A 78 -6.28 0.12 -1.65
CA VAL A 78 -7.39 0.31 -0.72
C VAL A 78 -7.89 -1.06 -0.29
N VAL A 79 -7.97 -1.30 1.01
CA VAL A 79 -8.64 -2.49 1.56
C VAL A 79 -10.05 -2.11 2.03
N GLN A 80 -11.05 -2.83 1.54
CA GLN A 80 -12.44 -2.73 1.98
C GLN A 80 -12.76 -3.89 2.92
N VAL A 81 -13.12 -3.57 4.16
CA VAL A 81 -13.30 -4.57 5.24
C VAL A 81 -14.68 -4.53 5.91
N THR A 82 -15.66 -3.90 5.25
CA THR A 82 -17.01 -3.59 5.77
C THR A 82 -17.76 -4.81 6.35
N TYR A 83 -17.62 -6.00 5.78
CA TYR A 83 -18.51 -7.15 6.06
C TYR A 83 -17.85 -8.32 6.81
N ASN A 84 -16.70 -8.10 7.44
CA ASN A 84 -15.97 -9.18 8.12
C ASN A 84 -15.96 -9.01 9.65
N GLY A 85 -15.67 -10.09 10.39
CA GLY A 85 -15.38 -10.02 11.82
C GLY A 85 -14.05 -9.28 12.08
N LEU A 86 -13.84 -8.71 13.27
CA LEU A 86 -12.66 -7.89 13.57
C LEU A 86 -11.33 -8.59 13.23
N GLY A 87 -11.20 -9.88 13.55
CA GLY A 87 -10.00 -10.67 13.24
C GLY A 87 -9.71 -10.71 11.74
N ASP A 88 -10.71 -11.03 10.92
CA ASP A 88 -10.60 -11.06 9.46
C ASP A 88 -10.26 -9.68 8.90
N ARG A 89 -10.88 -8.61 9.42
CA ARG A 89 -10.55 -7.23 9.01
C ARG A 89 -9.08 -6.93 9.23
N LEU A 90 -8.56 -7.25 10.41
CA LEU A 90 -7.15 -7.01 10.74
C LEU A 90 -6.21 -7.85 9.87
N ALA A 91 -6.55 -9.12 9.63
CA ALA A 91 -5.76 -10.01 8.78
C ALA A 91 -5.72 -9.52 7.31
N SER A 92 -6.85 -9.08 6.76
CA SER A 92 -6.92 -8.48 5.43
C SER A 92 -6.17 -7.14 5.36
N ILE A 93 -6.32 -6.28 6.37
CA ILE A 93 -5.59 -5.00 6.48
C ILE A 93 -4.08 -5.24 6.40
N VAL A 94 -3.56 -6.18 7.18
CA VAL A 94 -2.13 -6.51 7.21
C VAL A 94 -1.65 -7.04 5.86
N SER A 95 -2.42 -7.93 5.23
CA SER A 95 -2.06 -8.52 3.93
C SER A 95 -1.99 -7.46 2.84
N VAL A 96 -2.99 -6.60 2.76
CA VAL A 96 -3.05 -5.52 1.75
C VAL A 96 -2.07 -4.40 2.06
N PHE A 97 -1.75 -4.15 3.32
CA PHE A 97 -0.65 -3.24 3.69
C PHE A 97 0.69 -3.72 3.13
N TRP A 98 1.01 -5.01 3.26
CA TRP A 98 2.25 -5.54 2.69
C TRP A 98 2.23 -5.56 1.16
N PHE A 99 1.08 -5.83 0.53
CA PHE A 99 0.92 -5.59 -0.90
C PHE A 99 1.25 -4.14 -1.27
N ALA A 100 0.72 -3.16 -0.53
CA ALA A 100 0.95 -1.75 -0.78
C ALA A 100 2.43 -1.39 -0.65
N ALA A 101 3.10 -1.88 0.40
CA ALA A 101 4.52 -1.68 0.60
C ALA A 101 5.36 -2.31 -0.53
N LEU A 102 5.13 -3.57 -0.87
CA LEU A 102 5.90 -4.27 -1.90
C LEU A 102 5.71 -3.66 -3.30
N THR A 103 4.54 -3.10 -3.58
CA THR A 103 4.19 -2.56 -4.91
C THR A 103 4.31 -1.03 -5.02
N GLY A 104 4.83 -0.37 -3.98
CA GLY A 104 5.04 1.08 -3.96
C GLY A 104 3.75 1.88 -4.04
N ARG A 105 2.71 1.45 -3.32
CA ARG A 105 1.40 2.11 -3.25
C ARG A 105 1.16 2.71 -1.87
N ALA A 106 0.43 3.83 -1.82
CA ALA A 106 -0.12 4.33 -0.56
C ALA A 106 -1.29 3.46 -0.11
N PHE A 107 -1.16 2.90 1.09
CA PHE A 107 -2.18 2.08 1.73
C PHE A 107 -3.31 2.93 2.30
N ARG A 108 -4.55 2.49 2.09
CA ARG A 108 -5.78 3.08 2.63
C ARG A 108 -6.73 1.99 3.11
N ILE A 109 -7.50 2.28 4.14
CA ILE A 109 -8.51 1.42 4.75
C ILE A 109 -9.86 2.07 4.53
N GLN A 110 -10.73 1.35 3.85
CA GLN A 110 -12.15 1.58 3.85
C GLN A 110 -12.78 0.68 4.91
N TRP A 111 -13.01 1.27 6.08
CA TRP A 111 -13.57 0.56 7.23
C TRP A 111 -15.06 0.25 7.06
N TRP A 112 -15.81 1.20 6.46
CA TRP A 112 -17.21 1.05 6.10
C TRP A 112 -17.51 1.61 4.71
N GLU A 113 -18.54 1.06 4.07
CA GLU A 113 -18.92 1.41 2.69
C GLU A 113 -19.69 2.73 2.58
N TYR A 114 -20.29 3.23 3.66
CA TYR A 114 -21.07 4.47 3.63
C TYR A 114 -20.58 5.43 4.71
N GLU A 115 -20.25 6.66 4.31
CA GLU A 115 -19.79 7.74 5.20
C GLU A 115 -20.87 8.14 6.21
N GLU A 116 -22.15 7.90 5.86
CA GLU A 116 -23.33 8.09 6.70
C GLU A 116 -23.66 6.91 7.62
N SER A 117 -22.89 5.81 7.55
CA SER A 117 -23.17 4.67 8.42
C SER A 117 -22.88 5.04 9.88
N LEU A 118 -23.86 4.83 10.76
CA LEU A 118 -23.78 5.02 12.22
C LEU A 118 -22.75 4.08 12.90
N HIS A 119 -21.92 3.38 12.13
CA HIS A 119 -20.95 2.46 12.66
C HIS A 119 -19.72 3.21 13.21
N PRO A 120 -19.17 2.74 14.34
CA PRO A 120 -17.96 3.33 14.89
C PRO A 120 -16.82 3.22 13.87
N GLN A 121 -16.21 4.38 13.62
CA GLN A 121 -15.02 4.51 12.77
C GLN A 121 -13.80 3.95 13.52
N LEU A 122 -12.85 3.40 12.78
CA LEU A 122 -11.65 2.79 13.36
C LEU A 122 -10.83 3.80 14.19
N GLU A 123 -10.86 5.06 13.78
CA GLU A 123 -10.21 6.21 14.40
C GLU A 123 -10.71 6.50 15.83
N VAL A 124 -11.88 5.99 16.21
CA VAL A 124 -12.37 6.09 17.59
C VAL A 124 -11.53 5.23 18.53
N ALA A 125 -11.03 4.08 18.05
CA ALA A 125 -10.27 3.12 18.85
C ALA A 125 -8.75 3.33 18.75
N VAL A 126 -8.27 3.69 17.56
CA VAL A 126 -6.83 3.76 17.26
C VAL A 126 -6.46 5.03 16.52
N SER A 127 -5.22 5.48 16.71
CA SER A 127 -4.60 6.56 15.94
C SER A 127 -3.68 6.00 14.86
N SER A 128 -3.33 6.85 13.91
CA SER A 128 -2.51 6.55 12.73
C SER A 128 -1.13 7.24 12.82
N PRO A 129 -0.20 6.74 13.64
CA PRO A 129 0.98 7.52 14.05
C PRO A 129 2.02 7.72 12.93
N HIS A 130 1.93 6.97 11.83
CA HIS A 130 3.02 6.86 10.84
C HIS A 130 2.58 7.10 9.40
N ILE A 131 1.33 6.80 9.05
CA ILE A 131 0.77 7.02 7.71
C ILE A 131 -0.70 7.41 7.83
N ASP A 132 -1.22 8.15 6.85
CA ASP A 132 -2.66 8.41 6.75
C ASP A 132 -3.37 7.26 6.03
N TRP A 133 -3.78 6.24 6.79
CA TRP A 133 -4.46 5.09 6.23
C TRP A 133 -5.95 5.32 5.97
N LYS A 134 -6.56 6.49 6.25
CA LYS A 134 -8.02 6.65 6.09
C LYS A 134 -8.41 6.79 4.62
N SER A 135 -9.23 5.90 4.05
CA SER A 135 -9.73 6.13 2.69
C SER A 135 -10.67 7.33 2.62
N VAL A 136 -10.63 8.09 1.52
CA VAL A 136 -11.58 9.18 1.24
C VAL A 136 -12.50 8.80 0.07
N PRO A 137 -13.68 9.43 -0.08
CA PRO A 137 -14.61 9.10 -1.18
C PRO A 137 -13.98 9.18 -2.58
N SER A 138 -13.09 10.13 -2.83
CA SER A 138 -12.39 10.28 -4.12
C SER A 138 -11.43 9.13 -4.46
N ASP A 139 -11.05 8.30 -3.48
CA ASP A 139 -10.28 7.07 -3.74
C ASP A 139 -11.13 6.05 -4.53
N ARG A 140 -12.47 6.17 -4.48
CA ARG A 140 -13.45 5.32 -5.19
C ARG A 140 -13.74 5.74 -6.62
N GLU A 141 -13.30 6.89 -7.10
CA GLU A 141 -13.80 7.38 -8.40
C GLU A 141 -12.79 7.23 -9.53
N LEU A 142 -11.61 6.64 -9.28
CA LEU A 142 -10.47 6.76 -10.20
C LEU A 142 -9.75 5.41 -10.42
N GLY A 143 -9.85 4.90 -11.66
CA GLY A 143 -9.01 3.85 -12.27
C GLY A 143 -8.81 2.61 -11.41
N LYS A 144 -9.75 1.65 -11.49
CA LYS A 144 -9.83 0.52 -10.55
C LYS A 144 -9.48 -0.82 -11.18
N THR A 145 -8.53 -1.50 -10.58
CA THR A 145 -8.52 -2.97 -10.55
C THR A 145 -9.19 -3.41 -9.25
N HIS A 146 -10.27 -4.19 -9.35
CA HIS A 146 -10.89 -4.83 -8.19
C HIS A 146 -10.36 -6.24 -8.02
N ILE A 147 -9.90 -6.55 -6.81
CA ILE A 147 -9.49 -7.89 -6.41
C ILE A 147 -10.45 -8.35 -5.31
N GLU A 148 -11.14 -9.45 -5.57
CA GLU A 148 -11.92 -10.17 -4.57
C GLU A 148 -11.09 -11.35 -4.09
N ASP A 149 -10.70 -11.31 -2.81
CA ASP A 149 -9.96 -12.39 -2.16
C ASP A 149 -10.91 -13.09 -1.19
N HIS A 150 -11.56 -14.13 -1.72
CA HIS A 150 -12.57 -14.93 -1.04
C HIS A 150 -12.23 -16.42 -1.18
N PRO A 151 -12.17 -17.19 -0.07
CA PRO A 151 -11.73 -18.60 -0.09
C PRO A 151 -12.66 -19.53 -0.88
N GLN A 152 -13.89 -19.11 -1.18
CA GLN A 152 -14.89 -19.89 -1.89
C GLN A 152 -14.99 -19.54 -3.38
N SER A 153 -14.22 -18.56 -3.86
CA SER A 153 -14.23 -18.22 -5.28
C SER A 153 -13.33 -19.20 -6.03
N PRO A 154 -13.87 -20.02 -6.97
CA PRO A 154 -13.05 -20.95 -7.78
C PRO A 154 -12.03 -20.24 -8.67
N ARG A 155 -12.11 -18.90 -8.75
CA ARG A 155 -11.20 -18.00 -9.47
C ARG A 155 -10.33 -17.15 -8.54
N ALA A 156 -10.41 -17.32 -7.21
CA ALA A 156 -9.48 -16.70 -6.26
C ALA A 156 -8.13 -17.41 -6.36
N HIS A 157 -7.45 -17.11 -7.46
CA HIS A 157 -6.02 -17.16 -7.57
C HIS A 157 -5.45 -16.29 -6.46
N HIS A 158 -5.11 -16.87 -5.29
CA HIS A 158 -4.52 -16.15 -4.16
C HIS A 158 -3.21 -15.52 -4.63
N PRO A 159 -3.21 -14.23 -5.02
CA PRO A 159 -2.09 -13.65 -5.75
C PRO A 159 -0.86 -13.54 -4.84
N PHE A 160 -1.09 -13.50 -3.54
CA PHE A 160 -0.08 -13.41 -2.50
C PHE A 160 0.92 -14.57 -2.53
N GLY A 161 0.51 -15.80 -2.87
CA GLY A 161 1.39 -16.96 -2.81
C GLY A 161 2.35 -17.16 -4.00
N TYR A 162 2.04 -16.62 -5.18
CA TYR A 162 2.80 -16.95 -6.38
C TYR A 162 2.84 -15.86 -7.45
N ALA A 163 1.92 -14.90 -7.46
CA ALA A 163 1.89 -13.88 -8.50
C ALA A 163 2.99 -12.84 -8.27
N ASP A 164 3.50 -12.25 -9.35
CA ASP A 164 4.23 -11.00 -9.23
C ASP A 164 3.25 -9.85 -8.93
N LEU A 165 3.13 -9.52 -7.65
CA LEU A 165 2.24 -8.47 -7.16
C LEU A 165 2.48 -7.10 -7.83
N ALA A 166 3.69 -6.81 -8.32
CA ALA A 166 3.98 -5.55 -9.00
C ALA A 166 3.18 -5.38 -10.31
N THR A 167 2.75 -6.49 -10.92
CA THR A 167 1.93 -6.48 -12.13
C THR A 167 0.45 -6.19 -11.84
N ILE A 168 -0.01 -6.38 -10.61
CA ILE A 168 -1.42 -6.22 -10.24
C ILE A 168 -1.80 -4.75 -10.25
N GLY A 169 -2.73 -4.41 -11.16
CA GLY A 169 -3.19 -3.06 -11.39
C GLY A 169 -2.07 -2.09 -11.75
N ASN A 170 -1.01 -2.55 -12.43
CA ASN A 170 0.13 -1.72 -12.84
C ASN A 170 -0.29 -0.45 -13.60
N GLU A 171 -1.34 -0.55 -14.41
CA GLU A 171 -1.98 0.53 -15.17
C GLU A 171 -3.10 1.27 -14.40
N SER A 172 -3.45 0.77 -13.21
CA SER A 172 -4.49 1.35 -12.36
C SER A 172 -3.89 2.24 -11.28
N ARG A 173 -4.42 3.46 -11.19
CA ARG A 173 -4.18 4.35 -10.04
C ARG A 173 -4.54 3.64 -8.74
N THR A 174 -5.70 2.99 -8.66
CA THR A 174 -6.15 2.34 -7.43
C THR A 174 -6.38 0.84 -7.61
N VAL A 175 -5.81 0.05 -6.70
CA VAL A 175 -6.17 -1.37 -6.54
C VAL A 175 -7.05 -1.50 -5.32
N TRP A 176 -8.27 -1.96 -5.54
CA TRP A 176 -9.30 -2.15 -4.52
C TRP A 176 -9.35 -3.62 -4.12
N TRP A 177 -9.02 -3.90 -2.86
CA TRP A 177 -9.06 -5.23 -2.28
C TRP A 177 -10.32 -5.38 -1.45
N LYS A 178 -11.24 -6.22 -1.92
CA LYS A 178 -12.32 -6.76 -1.11
C LYS A 178 -11.86 -8.12 -0.60
N ALA A 179 -11.22 -8.11 0.56
CA ALA A 179 -10.66 -9.29 1.19
C ALA A 179 -11.44 -9.61 2.46
N ASN A 180 -11.68 -10.90 2.70
CA ASN A 180 -12.23 -11.38 3.98
C ASN A 180 -11.34 -12.40 4.68
N THR A 181 -10.13 -12.59 4.17
CA THR A 181 -9.08 -13.42 4.75
C THR A 181 -7.76 -12.66 4.77
N GLY A 182 -6.80 -13.14 5.56
CA GLY A 182 -5.41 -12.71 5.45
C GLY A 182 -4.58 -13.75 4.71
N SER A 183 -3.77 -13.31 3.76
CA SER A 183 -2.83 -14.13 2.98
C SER A 183 -1.38 -13.67 3.16
N LEU A 184 -1.08 -13.07 4.33
CA LEU A 184 0.29 -12.67 4.66
C LEU A 184 1.25 -13.87 4.71
N ASP A 185 0.82 -15.02 5.23
CA ASP A 185 1.70 -16.21 5.28
C ASP A 185 2.16 -16.62 3.88
N GLU A 186 1.25 -16.58 2.90
CA GLU A 186 1.54 -16.90 1.51
C GLU A 186 2.61 -15.99 0.88
N LEU A 187 2.70 -14.71 1.29
CA LEU A 187 3.72 -13.78 0.81
C LEU A 187 5.15 -14.27 1.08
N PHE A 188 5.36 -15.04 2.15
CA PHE A 188 6.68 -15.57 2.49
C PHE A 188 7.06 -16.81 1.66
N TYR A 189 6.11 -17.38 0.92
CA TYR A 189 6.35 -18.41 -0.08
C TYR A 189 6.41 -17.85 -1.50
N ASN A 190 5.99 -16.60 -1.71
CA ASN A 190 5.98 -15.95 -3.02
C ASN A 190 7.39 -15.82 -3.62
N PRO A 191 7.67 -16.42 -4.79
CA PRO A 191 9.02 -16.41 -5.37
C PRO A 191 9.49 -15.02 -5.81
N HIS A 192 8.57 -14.08 -6.04
CA HIS A 192 8.89 -12.72 -6.48
C HIS A 192 9.16 -11.77 -5.31
N HIS A 193 8.49 -11.97 -4.16
CA HIS A 193 8.45 -10.98 -3.08
C HIS A 193 9.05 -11.45 -1.75
N ARG A 194 9.17 -12.76 -1.50
CA ARG A 194 9.66 -13.29 -0.21
C ARG A 194 11.04 -12.78 0.18
N GLN A 195 11.94 -12.65 -0.81
CA GLN A 195 13.31 -12.21 -0.57
C GLN A 195 13.35 -10.77 -0.05
N GLN A 196 12.52 -9.89 -0.64
CA GLN A 196 12.41 -8.49 -0.22
C GLN A 196 11.90 -8.37 1.22
N LEU A 197 10.92 -9.20 1.62
CA LEU A 197 10.44 -9.23 3.01
C LEU A 197 11.55 -9.64 3.99
N PHE A 198 12.34 -10.66 3.65
CA PHE A 198 13.45 -11.07 4.50
C PHE A 198 14.57 -10.03 4.60
N GLU A 199 14.86 -9.32 3.50
CA GLU A 199 15.83 -8.21 3.45
C GLU A 199 15.37 -7.00 4.28
N TRP A 200 14.06 -6.77 4.37
CA TRP A 200 13.48 -5.79 5.30
C TRP A 200 13.53 -6.23 6.76
N GLY A 201 14.00 -7.44 7.05
CA GLY A 201 14.10 -8.01 8.39
C GLY A 201 12.79 -8.58 8.92
N LEU A 202 11.79 -8.77 8.07
CA LEU A 202 10.50 -9.36 8.44
C LEU A 202 10.58 -10.89 8.41
N ARG A 203 9.74 -11.53 9.21
CA ARG A 203 9.56 -12.98 9.26
C ARG A 203 8.06 -13.31 9.28
N PRO A 204 7.63 -14.50 8.84
CA PRO A 204 6.22 -14.89 8.88
C PRO A 204 5.57 -14.66 10.25
N GLU A 205 6.30 -14.97 11.31
CA GLU A 205 5.82 -14.91 12.70
C GLU A 205 5.75 -13.47 13.24
N THR A 206 6.49 -12.54 12.64
CA THR A 206 6.59 -11.15 13.15
C THR A 206 5.86 -10.14 12.28
N ALA A 207 5.70 -10.41 10.99
CA ALA A 207 5.20 -9.43 10.02
C ALA A 207 3.81 -8.90 10.33
N ALA A 208 2.91 -9.74 10.85
CA ALA A 208 1.57 -9.31 11.26
C ALA A 208 1.64 -8.31 12.42
N GLY A 209 2.34 -8.67 13.49
CA GLY A 209 2.52 -7.79 14.66
C GLY A 209 3.24 -6.49 14.31
N CYS A 210 4.23 -6.56 13.42
CA CYS A 210 4.97 -5.38 12.96
C CYS A 210 4.11 -4.44 12.12
N ALA A 211 3.26 -4.96 11.23
CA ALA A 211 2.32 -4.14 10.49
C ALA A 211 1.29 -3.49 11.42
N LEU A 212 0.70 -4.25 12.35
CA LEU A 212 -0.28 -3.72 13.30
C LEU A 212 0.31 -2.63 14.20
N ALA A 213 1.50 -2.85 14.77
CA ALA A 213 2.19 -1.86 15.59
C ALA A 213 2.60 -0.60 14.80
N TYR A 214 2.84 -0.75 13.49
CA TYR A 214 3.14 0.38 12.61
C TYR A 214 1.88 1.17 12.21
N LEU A 215 0.78 0.47 11.92
CA LEU A 215 -0.47 1.08 11.44
C LEU A 215 -1.28 1.73 12.56
N PHE A 216 -1.26 1.13 13.75
CA PHE A 216 -2.18 1.47 14.82
C PHE A 216 -1.46 1.74 16.13
N LEU A 217 -1.83 2.85 16.75
CA LEU A 217 -1.50 3.13 18.14
C LEU A 217 -2.82 3.28 18.90
N SER A 218 -3.07 2.39 19.87
CA SER A 218 -4.27 2.46 20.70
C SER A 218 -4.33 3.78 21.47
N HIS A 219 -5.53 4.34 21.58
CA HIS A 219 -5.76 5.40 22.55
C HIS A 219 -5.70 4.77 23.95
N GLY A 220 -4.54 4.87 24.60
CA GLY A 220 -4.39 4.41 25.98
C GLY A 220 -5.35 5.15 26.92
N PRO A 221 -5.69 4.55 28.08
CA PRO A 221 -6.43 5.28 29.10
C PRO A 221 -5.63 6.53 29.49
N ARG A 222 -6.27 7.71 29.37
CA ARG A 222 -5.81 8.91 30.09
C ARG A 222 -5.85 8.55 31.57
N HIS A 223 -4.69 8.23 32.15
CA HIS A 223 -4.45 8.00 33.58
C HIS A 223 -5.73 7.80 34.42
N TRP A 224 -6.21 6.57 34.53
CA TRP A 224 -7.04 6.21 35.67
C TRP A 224 -6.09 5.90 36.82
N SER A 225 -5.72 6.93 37.57
CA SER A 225 -5.21 6.78 38.92
C SER A 225 -6.37 6.31 39.79
N TRP A 226 -6.35 5.04 40.18
CA TRP A 226 -7.14 4.54 41.31
C TRP A 226 -6.49 5.00 42.61
#